data_AF-A0A941JIH6-F1
#
_entry.id   AF-A0A941JIH6-F1
#
_cell.length_a   1.000
_cell.length_b   1.000
_cell.length_c   1.000
_cell.angle_alpha   90.00
_cell.angle_beta   90.00
_cell.angle_gamma   90.00
#
_symmetry.space_group_name_H-M   'P 1'
#
loop_
_entity.id
_entity.type
_entity.pdbx_description
1 polymer ?
#
loop_
_entity_poly.entity_id
_entity_poly.type
_entity_poly.pdbx_seq_one_letter_code
_entity_poly.pdbx_strand_id
1 'polypeptide(L)'
;APERAAASYAQRAAVAHAVYAPDMGRPVEVGGDNEKALVTWLTKRLGAPVSAPSLSALGYELVGGRLLPGGAGPVALFMYGAPDGQRLTLYVTREAAGGQTAFQFTQEGPVRVFYWAEGPFGYALSGAVSREELQRVSQEVYRQLQG
;
A
#
# COMPACT_ATOMS: atom_id res chain seq x y z
N ALA A 1 11.04 10.85 -15.75
CA ALA A 1 11.77 11.13 -14.50
C ALA A 1 11.09 10.39 -13.35
N PRO A 2 11.84 9.88 -12.36
CA PRO A 2 11.32 9.07 -11.26
C PRO A 2 10.16 9.74 -10.50
N GLU A 3 10.20 11.06 -10.31
CA GLU A 3 9.12 11.81 -9.64
C GLU A 3 7.78 11.79 -10.38
N ARG A 4 7.78 11.81 -11.73
CA ARG A 4 6.54 11.68 -12.52
C ARG A 4 5.96 10.27 -12.42
N ALA A 5 6.82 9.24 -12.41
CA ALA A 5 6.39 7.86 -12.19
C ALA A 5 5.81 7.73 -10.77
N ALA A 6 6.45 8.35 -9.78
CA ALA A 6 6.00 8.42 -8.40
C ALA A 6 4.60 9.02 -8.24
N ALA A 7 4.38 10.20 -8.79
CA ALA A 7 3.05 10.82 -8.81
C ALA A 7 1.99 9.93 -9.47
N SER A 8 2.36 9.18 -10.53
CA SER A 8 1.41 8.36 -11.28
C SER A 8 0.91 7.13 -10.51
N TYR A 9 1.76 6.42 -9.76
CA TYR A 9 1.30 5.29 -8.95
C TYR A 9 0.63 5.76 -7.66
N ALA A 10 1.00 6.93 -7.12
CA ALA A 10 0.31 7.53 -5.98
C ALA A 10 -1.16 7.82 -6.31
N GLN A 11 -1.43 8.38 -7.49
CA GLN A 11 -2.80 8.61 -7.96
C GLN A 11 -3.58 7.30 -8.12
N ARG A 12 -2.96 6.27 -8.71
CA ARG A 12 -3.60 4.94 -8.82
C ARG A 12 -3.83 4.28 -7.47
N ALA A 13 -2.95 4.49 -6.50
CA ALA A 13 -3.14 4.02 -5.13
C ALA A 13 -4.36 4.67 -4.47
N ALA A 14 -4.55 5.99 -4.66
CA ALA A 14 -5.74 6.68 -4.17
C ALA A 14 -7.03 6.13 -4.80
N VAL A 15 -7.02 5.91 -6.12
CA VAL A 15 -8.16 5.31 -6.84
C VAL A 15 -8.44 3.90 -6.33
N ALA A 16 -7.41 3.05 -6.21
CA ALA A 16 -7.57 1.69 -5.69
C ALA A 16 -8.15 1.70 -4.27
N HIS A 17 -7.67 2.59 -3.41
CA HIS A 17 -8.21 2.76 -2.06
C HIS A 17 -9.70 3.11 -2.09
N ALA A 18 -10.08 4.13 -2.87
CA ALA A 18 -11.47 4.57 -2.97
C ALA A 18 -12.41 3.48 -3.51
N VAL A 19 -11.91 2.62 -4.40
CA VAL A 19 -12.70 1.51 -4.97
C VAL A 19 -12.89 0.37 -3.98
N TYR A 20 -11.83 -0.04 -3.26
CA TYR A 20 -11.86 -1.29 -2.48
C TYR A 20 -12.10 -1.09 -0.98
N ALA A 21 -11.68 0.02 -0.39
CA ALA A 21 -11.83 0.25 1.05
C ALA A 21 -13.30 0.23 1.54
N PRO A 22 -14.31 0.70 0.78
CA PRO A 22 -15.71 0.64 1.21
C PRO A 22 -16.36 -0.76 1.08
N ASP A 23 -15.77 -1.69 0.32
CA ASP A 23 -16.36 -3.02 0.09
C ASP A 23 -16.07 -3.96 1.27
N MET A 24 -17.02 -4.03 2.20
CA MET A 24 -16.95 -4.90 3.38
C MET A 24 -17.29 -6.37 3.07
N GLY A 25 -17.85 -6.67 1.89
CA GLY A 25 -18.27 -8.03 1.52
C GLY A 25 -17.16 -8.84 0.86
N ARG A 26 -16.31 -8.20 0.06
CA ARG A 26 -15.16 -8.82 -0.62
C ARG A 26 -13.95 -7.87 -0.67
N PRO A 27 -13.42 -7.45 0.50
CA PRO A 27 -12.37 -6.43 0.55
C PRO A 27 -11.07 -6.87 -0.15
N VAL A 28 -10.80 -8.18 -0.21
CA VAL A 28 -9.52 -8.76 -0.65
C VAL A 28 -9.72 -10.09 -1.39
N GLU A 29 -8.72 -10.48 -2.18
CA GLU A 29 -8.71 -11.79 -2.88
C GLU A 29 -8.19 -12.92 -1.98
N VAL A 30 -7.23 -12.61 -1.10
CA VAL A 30 -6.72 -13.52 -0.08
C VAL A 30 -6.81 -12.82 1.27
N GLY A 31 -7.48 -13.45 2.23
CA GLY A 31 -7.65 -12.94 3.59
C GLY A 31 -6.36 -12.95 4.41
N GLY A 32 -6.30 -12.06 5.41
CA GLY A 32 -5.17 -11.95 6.34
C GLY A 32 -4.98 -13.18 7.23
N ASP A 33 -6.01 -14.01 7.40
CA ASP A 33 -5.94 -15.33 8.05
C ASP A 33 -4.96 -16.30 7.35
N ASN A 34 -4.63 -16.02 6.09
CA ASN A 34 -3.60 -16.76 5.34
C ASN A 34 -2.50 -15.83 4.80
N GLU A 35 -1.95 -14.97 5.66
CA GLU A 35 -0.89 -14.00 5.34
C GLU A 35 0.28 -14.65 4.58
N LYS A 36 0.76 -15.82 5.02
CA LYS A 36 1.89 -16.50 4.35
C LYS A 36 1.57 -16.84 2.90
N ALA A 37 0.36 -17.34 2.61
CA ALA A 37 -0.04 -17.63 1.23
C ALA A 37 -0.23 -16.35 0.41
N LEU A 38 -0.84 -15.31 1.00
CA LEU A 38 -0.99 -13.99 0.38
C LEU A 38 0.37 -13.43 -0.05
N VAL A 39 1.34 -13.37 0.87
CA VAL A 39 2.69 -12.84 0.61
C VAL A 39 3.42 -13.68 -0.42
N THR A 40 3.34 -15.02 -0.33
CA THR A 40 3.95 -15.93 -1.30
C THR A 40 3.38 -15.71 -2.70
N TRP A 41 2.06 -15.60 -2.81
CA TRP A 41 1.37 -15.38 -4.07
C TRP A 41 1.73 -14.01 -4.67
N LEU A 42 1.68 -12.93 -3.89
CA LEU A 42 2.03 -11.59 -4.37
C LEU A 42 3.51 -11.48 -4.75
N THR A 43 4.41 -12.09 -3.99
CA THR A 43 5.85 -12.17 -4.33
C THR A 43 6.05 -12.80 -5.70
N LYS A 44 5.38 -13.93 -5.97
CA LYS A 44 5.44 -14.60 -7.27
C LYS A 44 4.91 -13.72 -8.41
N ARG A 45 3.86 -12.92 -8.15
CA ARG A 45 3.27 -12.04 -9.17
C ARG A 45 4.14 -10.83 -9.46
N LEU A 46 4.76 -10.24 -8.44
CA LEU A 46 5.61 -9.06 -8.61
C LEU A 46 7.04 -9.42 -9.07
N GLY A 47 7.46 -10.67 -8.88
CA GLY A 47 8.78 -11.16 -9.29
C GLY A 47 9.92 -10.67 -8.40
N ALA A 48 9.61 -10.17 -7.21
CA ALA A 48 10.55 -9.76 -6.17
C ALA A 48 9.90 -9.96 -4.79
N PRO A 49 10.67 -10.23 -3.72
CA PRO A 49 10.14 -10.44 -2.38
C PRO A 49 9.31 -9.23 -1.92
N VAL A 50 8.08 -9.49 -1.48
CA VAL A 50 7.26 -8.50 -0.78
C VAL A 50 6.91 -9.02 0.61
N SER A 51 6.55 -8.12 1.50
CA SER A 51 6.04 -8.42 2.83
C SER A 51 4.80 -7.57 3.11
N ALA A 52 3.97 -8.03 4.04
CA ALA A 52 2.91 -7.23 4.63
C ALA A 52 3.44 -6.67 5.97
N PRO A 53 3.73 -5.36 6.07
CA PRO A 53 4.12 -4.75 7.34
C PRO A 53 3.04 -4.97 8.41
N SER A 54 3.45 -5.23 9.65
CA SER A 54 2.52 -5.34 10.78
C SER A 54 2.17 -3.94 11.29
N LEU A 55 0.87 -3.62 11.35
CA LEU A 55 0.38 -2.32 11.84
C LEU A 55 -0.45 -2.44 13.13
N SER A 56 -0.47 -3.63 13.74
CA SER A 56 -1.29 -3.93 14.92
C SER A 56 -0.98 -3.01 16.10
N ALA A 57 0.30 -2.62 16.28
CA ALA A 57 0.72 -1.66 17.31
C ALA A 57 0.17 -0.23 17.10
N LEU A 58 -0.28 0.09 15.88
CA LEU A 58 -0.95 1.33 15.53
C LEU A 58 -2.49 1.18 15.47
N GLY A 59 -3.02 0.00 15.80
CA GLY A 59 -4.46 -0.28 15.82
C GLY A 59 -5.04 -0.73 14.48
N TYR A 60 -4.21 -1.08 13.50
CA TYR A 60 -4.65 -1.59 12.20
C TYR A 60 -4.23 -3.05 12.00
N GLU A 61 -5.21 -3.92 11.75
CA GLU A 61 -4.95 -5.33 11.45
C GLU A 61 -4.94 -5.58 9.95
N LEU A 62 -4.14 -6.55 9.51
CA LEU A 62 -4.13 -6.98 8.12
C LEU A 62 -5.46 -7.65 7.77
N VAL A 63 -6.24 -7.02 6.90
CA VAL A 63 -7.47 -7.60 6.33
C VAL A 63 -7.12 -8.64 5.26
N GLY A 64 -6.05 -8.39 4.50
CA GLY A 64 -5.53 -9.29 3.48
C GLY A 64 -4.94 -8.50 2.31
N GLY A 65 -5.02 -9.05 1.10
CA GLY A 65 -4.56 -8.33 -0.08
C GLY A 65 -5.13 -8.81 -1.41
N ARG A 66 -4.81 -8.06 -2.46
CA ARG A 66 -5.25 -8.33 -3.84
C ARG A 66 -4.18 -7.94 -4.85
N LEU A 67 -4.28 -8.53 -6.04
CA LEU A 67 -3.43 -8.20 -7.18
C LEU A 67 -4.17 -7.20 -8.08
N LEU A 68 -3.48 -6.14 -8.49
CA LEU A 68 -4.02 -5.12 -9.38
C LEU A 68 -3.18 -4.98 -10.65
N PRO A 69 -3.78 -4.56 -11.77
CA PRO A 69 -3.01 -4.01 -12.88
C PRO A 69 -2.50 -2.61 -12.50
N GLY A 70 -1.19 -2.41 -12.59
CA GLY A 70 -0.53 -1.10 -12.51
C GLY A 70 -0.33 -0.48 -13.89
N GLY A 71 0.43 0.61 -13.95
CA GLY A 71 0.72 1.33 -15.20
C GLY A 71 1.71 0.59 -16.11
N ALA A 72 2.63 -0.19 -15.54
CA ALA A 72 3.63 -0.95 -16.30
C ALA A 72 3.78 -2.41 -15.85
N GLY A 73 2.91 -2.90 -14.97
CA GLY A 73 3.04 -4.24 -14.43
C GLY A 73 2.08 -4.54 -13.27
N PRO A 74 2.21 -5.72 -12.64
CA PRO A 74 1.40 -6.11 -11.51
C PRO A 74 1.69 -5.26 -10.28
N VAL A 75 0.67 -5.10 -9.46
CA VAL A 75 0.72 -4.38 -8.19
C VAL A 75 0.13 -5.23 -7.08
N ALA A 76 0.82 -5.25 -5.95
CA ALA A 76 0.28 -5.79 -4.71
C ALA A 76 -0.44 -4.68 -3.95
N LEU A 77 -1.68 -4.95 -3.52
CA LEU A 77 -2.40 -4.09 -2.59
C LEU A 77 -2.62 -4.88 -1.30
N PHE A 78 -2.06 -4.41 -0.19
CA PHE A 78 -2.42 -4.89 1.14
C PHE A 78 -3.48 -3.97 1.74
N MET A 79 -4.50 -4.53 2.37
CA MET A 79 -5.54 -3.78 3.05
C MET A 79 -5.45 -4.00 4.55
N TYR A 80 -5.56 -2.92 5.30
CA TYR A 80 -5.58 -2.92 6.75
C TYR A 80 -6.85 -2.27 7.27
N GLY A 81 -7.31 -2.69 8.45
CA GLY A 81 -8.53 -2.21 9.06
C GLY A 81 -8.39 -1.95 10.54
N ALA A 82 -9.00 -0.85 11.00
CA ALA A 82 -9.15 -0.54 12.40
C ALA A 82 -10.57 -0.94 12.91
N PRO A 83 -10.77 -1.10 14.23
CA PRO A 83 -12.05 -1.49 14.81
C PRO A 83 -13.21 -0.50 14.56
N ASP A 84 -12.90 0.78 14.34
CA ASP A 84 -13.87 1.82 14.03
C ASP A 84 -14.32 1.84 12.56
N GLY A 85 -13.85 0.86 11.77
CA GLY A 85 -14.17 0.73 10.36
C GLY A 85 -13.23 1.49 9.43
N GLN A 86 -12.26 2.24 9.95
CA GLN A 86 -11.24 2.86 9.10
C GLN A 86 -10.44 1.80 8.33
N ARG A 87 -10.02 2.16 7.13
CA ARG A 87 -9.23 1.32 6.24
C ARG A 87 -8.01 2.07 5.77
N LEU A 88 -6.90 1.34 5.64
CA LEU A 88 -5.70 1.79 4.96
C LEU A 88 -5.34 0.78 3.87
N THR A 89 -4.72 1.24 2.79
CA THR A 89 -4.20 0.35 1.76
C THR A 89 -2.77 0.69 1.40
N LEU A 90 -1.89 -0.32 1.40
CA LEU A 90 -0.51 -0.21 0.95
C LEU A 90 -0.42 -0.77 -0.49
N TYR A 91 -0.13 0.13 -1.42
CA TYR A 91 0.08 -0.17 -2.84
C TYR A 91 1.57 -0.35 -3.10
N VAL A 92 1.97 -1.49 -3.65
CA VAL A 92 3.37 -1.86 -3.93
C VAL A 92 3.54 -2.18 -5.41
N THR A 93 4.40 -1.43 -6.09
CA THR A 93 4.63 -1.55 -7.54
C THR A 93 6.12 -1.55 -7.87
N ARG A 94 6.50 -2.09 -9.02
CA ARG A 94 7.88 -2.00 -9.55
C ARG A 94 8.09 -0.80 -10.49
N GLU A 95 7.06 0.03 -10.67
CA GLU A 95 7.12 1.21 -11.55
C GLU A 95 8.09 2.31 -11.08
N ALA A 96 8.49 2.27 -9.81
CA ALA A 96 9.48 3.19 -9.24
C ALA A 96 10.91 2.62 -9.23
N ALA A 97 11.15 1.47 -9.86
CA ALA A 97 12.46 0.83 -9.86
C ALA A 97 13.53 1.79 -10.41
N GLY A 98 14.51 2.15 -9.58
CA GLY A 98 15.62 3.02 -10.00
C GLY A 98 16.13 4.04 -8.97
N GLY A 99 15.60 4.08 -7.74
CA GLY A 99 16.20 4.90 -6.67
C GLY A 99 15.39 4.96 -5.38
N GLN A 100 16.01 5.46 -4.32
CA GLN A 100 15.33 5.86 -3.09
C GLN A 100 14.81 7.29 -3.22
N THR A 101 13.60 7.56 -2.73
CA THR A 101 13.05 8.92 -2.67
C THR A 101 12.68 9.27 -1.24
N ALA A 102 12.69 10.57 -0.91
CA ALA A 102 12.04 11.05 0.30
C ALA A 102 10.52 10.77 0.25
N PHE A 103 9.88 10.78 1.42
CA PHE A 103 8.42 10.74 1.49
C PHE A 103 7.81 11.93 0.76
N GLN A 104 6.88 11.63 -0.13
CA GLN A 104 6.04 12.61 -0.82
C GLN A 104 4.58 12.43 -0.39
N PHE A 105 3.79 13.50 -0.52
CA PHE A 105 2.39 13.52 -0.11
C PHE A 105 1.51 14.06 -1.23
N THR A 106 0.36 13.43 -1.43
CA THR A 106 -0.71 13.96 -2.28
C THR A 106 -2.07 13.68 -1.64
N GLN A 107 -3.10 14.36 -2.13
CA GLN A 107 -4.48 14.16 -1.70
C GLN A 107 -5.40 14.17 -2.93
N GLU A 108 -6.23 13.13 -3.05
CA GLU A 108 -7.23 12.96 -4.10
C GLU A 108 -8.61 12.88 -3.44
N GLY A 109 -9.35 14.00 -3.45
CA GLY A 109 -10.61 14.11 -2.71
C GLY A 109 -10.41 13.87 -1.20
N PRO A 110 -11.10 12.88 -0.58
CA PRO A 110 -10.92 12.54 0.83
C PRO A 110 -9.70 11.64 1.09
N VAL A 111 -9.11 11.04 0.05
CA VAL A 111 -8.03 10.07 0.18
C VAL A 111 -6.69 10.79 0.22
N ARG A 112 -5.96 10.61 1.32
CA ARG A 112 -4.59 11.07 1.48
C ARG A 112 -3.64 9.94 1.11
N VAL A 113 -2.50 10.29 0.52
CA VAL A 113 -1.49 9.33 0.10
C VAL A 113 -0.10 9.81 0.47
N PHE A 114 0.63 8.99 1.22
CA PHE A 114 2.09 9.11 1.35
C PHE A 114 2.75 8.07 0.46
N TYR A 115 3.75 8.49 -0.31
CA TYR A 115 4.40 7.62 -1.27
C TYR A 115 5.90 7.87 -1.37
N TRP A 116 6.64 6.82 -1.71
CA TRP A 116 8.10 6.82 -1.78
C TRP A 116 8.59 5.63 -2.61
N ALA A 117 9.85 5.67 -3.05
CA ALA A 117 10.54 4.52 -3.62
C ALA A 117 11.61 4.00 -2.65
N GLU A 118 11.73 2.69 -2.53
CA GLU A 118 12.75 1.99 -1.75
C GLU A 118 13.13 0.69 -2.47
N GLY A 119 14.43 0.47 -2.65
CA GLY A 119 14.95 -0.64 -3.44
C GLY A 119 14.29 -0.80 -4.82
N PRO A 120 13.70 -1.96 -5.15
CA PRO A 120 13.07 -2.20 -6.44
C PRO A 120 11.60 -1.74 -6.53
N PHE A 121 11.07 -1.12 -5.48
CA PHE A 121 9.63 -0.85 -5.35
C PHE A 121 9.30 0.63 -5.14
N GLY A 122 8.13 1.01 -5.66
CA GLY A 122 7.38 2.18 -5.24
C GLY A 122 6.26 1.75 -4.30
N TYR A 123 6.11 2.52 -3.22
CA TYR A 123 5.11 2.31 -2.18
C TYR A 123 4.19 3.52 -2.11
N ALA A 124 2.91 3.28 -1.90
CA ALA A 124 1.95 4.32 -1.60
C ALA A 124 0.95 3.83 -0.54
N LEU A 125 0.96 4.46 0.64
CA LEU A 125 -0.01 4.21 1.70
C LEU A 125 -1.15 5.22 1.58
N SER A 126 -2.38 4.71 1.45
CA SER A 126 -3.59 5.51 1.22
C SER A 126 -4.62 5.32 2.32
N GLY A 127 -5.34 6.38 2.68
CA GLY A 127 -6.39 6.35 3.70
C GLY A 127 -7.20 7.63 3.77
N ALA A 128 -8.43 7.54 4.31
CA ALA A 128 -9.27 8.68 4.64
C ALA A 128 -9.08 9.18 6.09
N VAL A 129 -7.87 9.03 6.63
CA VAL A 129 -7.47 9.48 7.97
C VAL A 129 -6.77 10.84 7.93
N SER A 130 -6.43 11.42 9.08
CA SER A 130 -5.66 12.69 9.11
C SER A 130 -4.29 12.52 8.45
N ARG A 131 -3.69 13.62 8.00
CA ARG A 131 -2.36 13.58 7.39
C ARG A 131 -1.32 13.09 8.39
N GLU A 132 -1.44 13.52 9.65
CA GLU A 132 -0.53 13.19 10.74
C GLU A 132 -0.57 11.68 11.05
N GLU A 133 -1.77 11.09 11.08
CA GLU A 133 -1.94 9.66 11.30
C GLU A 133 -1.38 8.84 10.12
N LEU A 134 -1.70 9.24 8.89
CA LEU A 134 -1.19 8.56 7.70
C LEU A 134 0.34 8.64 7.62
N GLN A 135 0.92 9.78 8.03
CA GLN A 135 2.37 9.95 8.10
C GLN A 135 2.99 9.01 9.14
N ARG A 136 2.40 8.93 10.34
CA ARG A 136 2.84 8.02 11.41
C ARG A 136 2.86 6.57 10.93
N VAL A 137 1.78 6.13 10.27
CA VAL A 137 1.70 4.75 9.74
C VAL A 137 2.71 4.53 8.61
N SER A 138 2.88 5.52 7.72
CA SER A 138 3.86 5.43 6.62
C SER A 138 5.30 5.29 7.12
N GLN A 139 5.64 5.99 8.20
CA GLN A 139 6.95 5.87 8.85
C GLN A 139 7.18 4.47 9.43
N GLU A 140 6.15 3.88 10.04
CA GLU A 140 6.22 2.52 10.58
C GLU A 140 6.38 1.47 9.48
N VAL A 141 5.63 1.60 8.38
CA VAL A 141 5.79 0.76 7.18
C VAL A 141 7.23 0.86 6.65
N TYR A 142 7.74 2.07 6.46
CA TYR A 142 9.10 2.29 5.96
C TYR A 142 10.17 1.67 6.86
N ARG A 143 10.05 1.85 8.17
CA ARG A 143 10.96 1.27 9.16
C ARG A 143 11.04 -0.26 9.06
N GLN A 144 9.90 -0.93 8.86
CA GLN A 144 9.86 -2.39 8.74
C GLN A 144 10.40 -2.89 7.40
N LEU A 145 10.30 -2.11 6.33
CA LEU A 145 10.78 -2.48 5.00
C LEU A 145 12.29 -2.28 4.82
N GLN A 146 12.94 -1.51 5.70
CA GLN A 146 14.39 -1.34 5.71
C GLN A 146 15.15 -2.39 6.56
N GLY A 147 14.44 -3.14 7.41
CA GLY A 147 15.00 -4.20 8.25
C GLY A 147 14.97 -5.57 7.58
#